data_AF-A0A085ZVD4-F1
#
_entry.id   AF-A0A085ZVD4-F1
#
_cell.length_a   1.000
_cell.length_b   1.000
_cell.length_c   1.000
_cell.angle_alpha   90.00
_cell.angle_beta   90.00
_cell.angle_gamma   90.00
#
_symmetry.space_group_name_H-M   'P 1'
#
loop_
_entity.id
_entity.type
_entity.pdbx_description
1 polymer ?
#
loop_
_entity_poly.entity_id
_entity_poly.type
_entity_poly.pdbx_seq_one_letter_code
_entity_poly.pdbx_strand_id
1 'polypeptide(L)'
;MKQPWIHNAKTDWWFILSPPFLILLVIFLFQKQIQGLENNYSFYTWLFLIVFIDVAHVYSTLFKTYFVKGEVQKRKLLYWGIPALSWILGIALFQFGSLVFWSALALAAVFHFIRQQYGFMRIYARFEPNNWNKKIDEIAVYSATVYPMLYWFKTPRAFTWFVENEFDWLKNLPDYTRLITVIYAVILTVWILKTVFEVFKTGKFNIPKTALIAGTYLSWYFGIVYFNNDLVFTFLNVISHGIPYIALVYIREIRQKEKHQLERLSVFKSVLGIFLFIGVILGFAFFEEVLWEVLVWNEHFSLDFHISENVLQFLVPMLVVPQLSHYLLDGFIWKKPKKVS
;
A
#
# COMPACT_ATOMS: atom_id res chain seq x y z
N MET A 1 -28.52 -6.13 -8.04
CA MET A 1 -27.53 -6.90 -7.24
C MET A 1 -27.25 -6.12 -5.97
N LYS A 2 -27.14 -6.77 -4.81
CA LYS A 2 -26.68 -6.07 -3.59
C LYS A 2 -25.22 -5.67 -3.80
N GLN A 3 -24.94 -4.38 -3.76
CA GLN A 3 -23.58 -3.87 -3.95
C GLN A 3 -22.71 -4.29 -2.75
N PRO A 4 -21.48 -4.76 -2.99
CA PRO A 4 -20.59 -5.29 -1.96
C PRO A 4 -19.83 -4.19 -1.21
N TRP A 5 -20.50 -3.16 -0.69
CA TRP A 5 -19.86 -2.15 0.15
C TRP A 5 -19.28 -2.77 1.43
N ILE A 6 -18.08 -2.36 1.85
CA ILE A 6 -17.45 -2.78 3.10
C ILE A 6 -18.24 -2.22 4.27
N HIS A 7 -18.56 -0.93 4.25
CA HIS A 7 -19.46 -0.30 5.21
C HIS A 7 -20.73 0.21 4.56
N ASN A 8 -20.61 1.22 3.70
CA ASN A 8 -21.72 1.82 2.95
C ASN A 8 -21.16 2.57 1.72
N ALA A 9 -22.01 2.88 0.75
CA ALA A 9 -21.59 3.50 -0.52
C ALA A 9 -20.79 4.80 -0.33
N LYS A 10 -21.22 5.68 0.58
CA LYS A 10 -20.60 6.98 0.81
C LYS A 10 -19.19 6.83 1.39
N THR A 11 -19.06 6.05 2.47
CA THR A 11 -17.77 5.85 3.15
C THR A 11 -16.78 5.13 2.25
N ASP A 12 -17.19 4.05 1.60
CA ASP A 12 -16.34 3.31 0.68
C ASP A 12 -15.89 4.15 -0.52
N TRP A 13 -16.80 4.97 -1.08
CA TRP A 13 -16.44 5.86 -2.19
C TRP A 13 -15.37 6.86 -1.79
N TRP A 14 -15.58 7.63 -0.72
CA TRP A 14 -14.66 8.71 -0.34
C TRP A 14 -13.30 8.24 0.13
N PHE A 15 -13.23 7.14 0.89
CA PHE A 15 -11.98 6.74 1.54
C PHE A 15 -11.27 5.55 0.89
N ILE A 16 -11.95 4.78 0.04
CA ILE A 16 -11.37 3.54 -0.53
C ILE A 16 -11.29 3.64 -2.05
N LEU A 17 -12.34 4.09 -2.73
CA LEU A 17 -12.45 3.97 -4.19
C LEU A 17 -12.07 5.23 -4.96
N SER A 18 -12.49 6.41 -4.49
CA SER A 18 -12.25 7.68 -5.16
C SER A 18 -10.83 8.26 -5.07
N PRO A 19 -9.97 7.95 -4.07
CA PRO A 19 -8.64 8.55 -3.97
C PRO A 19 -7.82 8.56 -5.28
N PRO A 20 -7.65 7.44 -6.02
CA PRO A 20 -6.88 7.45 -7.27
C PRO A 20 -7.47 8.38 -8.34
N PHE A 21 -8.80 8.52 -8.40
CA PHE A 21 -9.47 9.36 -9.39
C PHE A 21 -9.36 10.85 -9.04
N LEU A 22 -9.59 11.20 -7.78
CA LEU A 22 -9.54 12.57 -7.31
C LEU A 22 -8.13 13.15 -7.43
N ILE A 23 -7.13 12.36 -7.04
CA ILE A 23 -5.73 12.78 -7.10
C ILE A 23 -5.28 12.92 -8.54
N LEU A 24 -5.63 11.96 -9.40
CA LEU A 24 -5.30 12.07 -10.82
C LEU A 24 -5.95 13.30 -11.46
N LEU A 25 -7.20 13.60 -11.12
CA LEU A 25 -7.87 14.82 -11.56
C LEU A 25 -7.15 16.09 -11.07
N VAL A 26 -6.77 16.13 -9.79
CA VAL A 26 -5.98 17.25 -9.24
C VAL A 26 -4.65 17.39 -9.97
N ILE A 27 -3.96 16.28 -10.26
CA ILE A 27 -2.71 16.30 -11.02
C ILE A 27 -2.91 16.92 -12.39
N PHE A 28 -3.93 16.50 -13.14
CA PHE A 28 -4.21 17.07 -14.46
C PHE A 28 -4.59 18.56 -14.42
N LEU A 29 -5.34 19.00 -13.40
CA LEU A 29 -5.77 20.39 -13.29
C LEU A 29 -4.66 21.33 -12.77
N PHE A 30 -3.72 20.82 -11.97
CA PHE A 30 -2.75 21.63 -11.21
C PHE A 30 -1.29 21.22 -11.43
N GLN A 31 -0.94 20.73 -12.62
CA GLN A 31 0.43 20.25 -12.94
C GLN A 31 1.54 21.26 -12.58
N LYS A 32 1.36 22.54 -12.95
CA LYS A 32 2.36 23.59 -12.68
C LYS A 32 2.55 23.83 -11.18
N GLN A 33 1.46 23.81 -10.42
CA GLN A 33 1.48 24.01 -8.97
C GLN A 33 2.13 22.82 -8.27
N ILE A 34 1.90 21.59 -8.74
CA ILE A 34 2.53 20.38 -8.20
C ILE A 34 4.04 20.43 -8.40
N GLN A 35 4.51 20.82 -9.60
CA GLN A 35 5.93 21.02 -9.82
C GLN A 35 6.51 22.16 -8.95
N GLY A 36 5.72 23.19 -8.65
CA GLY A 36 6.08 24.22 -7.68
C GLY A 36 6.19 23.69 -6.24
N LEU A 37 5.32 22.75 -5.84
CA LEU A 37 5.36 22.09 -4.53
C LEU A 37 6.61 21.24 -4.36
N GLU A 38 6.92 20.42 -5.36
CA GLU A 38 8.11 19.55 -5.37
C GLU A 38 9.40 20.35 -5.16
N ASN A 39 9.54 21.48 -5.87
CA ASN A 39 10.77 22.28 -5.81
C ASN A 39 10.94 23.12 -4.54
N ASN A 40 9.85 23.53 -3.88
CA ASN A 40 9.90 24.54 -2.82
C ASN A 40 9.40 24.05 -1.45
N TYR A 41 8.72 22.90 -1.39
CA TYR A 41 8.02 22.43 -0.19
C TYR A 41 8.28 20.94 0.09
N SER A 42 9.47 20.42 -0.27
CA SER A 42 9.86 19.02 -0.12
C SER A 42 9.60 18.46 1.29
N PHE A 43 9.94 19.22 2.34
CA PHE A 43 9.67 18.85 3.72
C PHE A 43 8.19 18.60 4.01
N TYR A 44 7.30 19.48 3.53
CA TYR A 44 5.87 19.33 3.76
C TYR A 44 5.29 18.18 2.94
N THR A 45 5.75 17.99 1.70
CA THR A 45 5.32 16.84 0.90
C THR A 45 5.75 15.53 1.53
N TRP A 46 6.98 15.44 2.05
CA TRP A 46 7.45 14.30 2.84
C TRP A 46 6.60 14.10 4.09
N LEU A 47 6.41 15.14 4.92
CA LEU A 47 5.66 15.05 6.16
C LEU A 47 4.20 14.60 5.94
N PHE A 48 3.49 15.20 4.99
CA PHE A 48 2.07 14.91 4.80
C PHE A 48 1.81 13.63 4.01
N LEU A 49 2.70 13.25 3.07
CA LEU A 49 2.51 12.03 2.27
C LEU A 49 3.20 10.85 2.90
N ILE A 50 4.50 10.93 3.15
CA ILE A 50 5.29 9.81 3.67
C ILE A 50 4.92 9.57 5.12
N VAL A 51 5.13 10.55 6.01
CA VAL A 51 4.93 10.32 7.45
C VAL A 51 3.45 10.10 7.79
N PHE A 52 2.57 11.00 7.35
CA PHE A 52 1.17 11.01 7.80
C PHE A 52 0.24 10.05 7.04
N ILE A 53 0.68 9.47 5.92
CA ILE A 53 -0.12 8.49 5.16
C ILE A 53 0.63 7.18 5.00
N ASP A 54 1.85 7.21 4.47
CA ASP A 54 2.62 5.98 4.24
C ASP A 54 3.01 5.33 5.57
N VAL A 55 3.84 5.96 6.39
CA VAL A 55 4.26 5.36 7.67
C VAL A 55 3.08 5.20 8.63
N ALA A 56 2.13 6.14 8.64
CA ALA A 56 0.92 6.05 9.47
C ALA A 56 0.04 4.83 9.13
N HIS A 57 -0.06 4.40 7.87
CA HIS A 57 -0.88 3.24 7.54
C HIS A 57 -0.30 1.95 8.12
N VAL A 58 1.03 1.84 8.20
CA VAL A 58 1.74 0.70 8.81
C VAL A 58 1.23 0.50 10.24
N TYR A 59 1.20 1.58 11.02
CA TYR A 59 0.76 1.59 12.42
C TYR A 59 -0.73 1.35 12.61
N SER A 60 -1.56 1.58 11.60
CA SER A 60 -2.98 1.21 11.70
C SER A 60 -3.17 -0.30 11.91
N THR A 61 -2.23 -1.15 11.46
CA THR A 61 -2.25 -2.60 11.69
C THR A 61 -2.26 -2.97 13.17
N LEU A 62 -1.69 -2.14 14.06
CA LEU A 62 -1.70 -2.39 15.51
C LEU A 62 -3.11 -2.58 16.08
N PHE A 63 -4.11 -1.87 15.53
CA PHE A 63 -5.51 -1.97 15.94
C PHE A 63 -6.17 -3.30 15.59
N LYS A 64 -5.60 -4.05 14.64
CA LYS A 64 -6.02 -5.40 14.28
C LYS A 64 -5.22 -6.49 15.01
N THR A 65 -4.00 -6.17 15.42
CA THR A 65 -3.01 -7.14 15.90
C THR A 65 -2.66 -6.89 17.37
N TYR A 66 -1.62 -6.11 17.65
CA TYR A 66 -0.98 -6.01 18.97
C TYR A 66 -1.84 -5.33 20.03
N PHE A 67 -2.74 -4.42 19.65
CA PHE A 67 -3.69 -3.82 20.59
C PHE A 67 -4.85 -4.74 20.96
N VAL A 68 -5.02 -5.86 20.25
CA VAL A 68 -6.06 -6.85 20.53
C VAL A 68 -5.44 -8.03 21.26
N LYS A 69 -5.46 -7.99 22.60
CA LYS A 69 -4.84 -9.01 23.47
C LYS A 69 -5.27 -10.44 23.10
N GLY A 70 -6.57 -10.64 22.85
CA GLY A 70 -7.12 -11.95 22.46
C GLY A 70 -6.57 -12.48 21.14
N GLU A 71 -6.20 -11.60 20.19
CA GLU A 71 -5.55 -12.01 18.95
C GLU A 71 -4.10 -12.44 19.21
N VAL A 72 -3.34 -11.65 19.95
CA VAL A 72 -1.95 -11.96 20.29
C VAL A 72 -1.83 -13.31 21.00
N GLN A 73 -2.72 -13.57 21.95
CA GLN A 73 -2.74 -14.84 22.69
C GLN A 73 -3.05 -16.05 21.80
N LYS A 74 -3.95 -15.90 20.82
CA LYS A 74 -4.33 -16.98 19.89
C LYS A 74 -3.23 -17.29 18.87
N ARG A 75 -2.47 -16.28 18.42
CA ARG A 75 -1.50 -16.41 17.32
C ARG A 75 -0.11 -15.87 17.71
N LYS A 76 0.39 -16.26 18.88
CA LYS A 76 1.68 -15.78 19.44
C LYS A 76 2.83 -15.93 18.46
N LEU A 77 2.96 -17.09 17.82
CA LEU A 77 4.05 -17.34 16.85
C LEU A 77 3.97 -16.39 15.65
N LEU A 78 2.78 -16.04 15.18
CA LEU A 78 2.63 -15.08 14.09
C LEU A 78 3.07 -13.67 14.52
N TYR A 79 2.58 -13.20 15.66
CA TYR A 79 2.79 -11.81 16.08
C TYR A 79 4.17 -11.53 16.68
N TRP A 80 4.84 -12.52 17.27
CA TRP A 80 6.21 -12.37 17.75
C TRP A 80 7.23 -12.91 16.74
N GLY A 81 6.89 -13.96 16.00
CA GLY A 81 7.78 -14.55 15.02
C GLY A 81 7.97 -13.70 13.77
N ILE A 82 6.93 -13.00 13.27
CA ILE A 82 7.09 -12.16 12.07
C ILE A 82 8.03 -10.97 12.31
N PRO A 83 7.93 -10.19 13.41
CA PRO A 83 8.92 -9.15 13.68
C PRO A 83 10.34 -9.69 13.88
N ALA A 84 10.49 -10.79 14.61
CA ALA A 84 11.80 -11.42 14.80
C ALA A 84 12.40 -11.90 13.46
N LEU A 85 11.58 -12.54 12.61
CA LEU A 85 11.97 -12.98 11.28
C LEU A 85 12.32 -11.79 10.39
N SER A 86 11.54 -10.72 10.43
CA SER A 86 11.80 -9.48 9.68
C SER A 86 13.16 -8.90 10.03
N TRP A 87 13.49 -8.85 11.32
CA TRP A 87 14.79 -8.36 11.79
C TRP A 87 15.94 -9.26 11.36
N ILE A 88 15.83 -10.59 11.56
CA ILE A 88 16.86 -11.55 11.18
C ILE A 88 17.11 -11.54 9.67
N LEU A 89 16.04 -11.55 8.85
CA LEU A 89 16.15 -11.47 7.40
C LEU A 89 16.75 -10.13 6.97
N GLY A 90 16.37 -9.03 7.63
CA GLY A 90 16.93 -7.71 7.36
C GLY A 90 18.44 -7.67 7.61
N ILE A 91 18.91 -8.19 8.75
CA ILE A 91 20.35 -8.30 9.05
C ILE A 91 21.02 -9.16 7.97
N ALA A 92 20.48 -10.35 7.69
CA ALA A 92 21.07 -11.26 6.71
C ALA A 92 21.19 -10.62 5.32
N LEU A 93 20.16 -9.92 4.84
CA LEU A 93 20.19 -9.20 3.56
C LEU A 93 21.19 -8.05 3.56
N PHE A 94 21.29 -7.30 4.66
CA PHE A 94 22.23 -6.19 4.78
C PHE A 94 23.70 -6.65 4.73
N GLN A 95 24.00 -7.87 5.18
CA GLN A 95 25.33 -8.48 5.03
C GLN A 95 25.75 -8.70 3.56
N PHE A 96 24.79 -8.82 2.64
CA PHE A 96 25.07 -8.89 1.19
C PHE A 96 25.23 -7.50 0.53
N GLY A 97 25.14 -6.43 1.33
CA GLY A 97 25.30 -5.05 0.90
C GLY A 97 24.01 -4.24 1.02
N SER A 98 24.15 -2.94 1.29
CA SER A 98 23.04 -1.99 1.45
C SER A 98 22.08 -2.01 0.25
N LEU A 99 22.60 -2.01 -0.98
CA LEU A 99 21.76 -2.03 -2.17
C LEU A 99 20.93 -3.32 -2.28
N VAL A 100 21.48 -4.49 -1.93
CA VAL A 100 20.75 -5.77 -1.94
C VAL A 100 19.61 -5.73 -0.94
N PHE A 101 19.87 -5.20 0.26
CA PHE A 101 18.86 -5.02 1.30
C PHE A 101 17.71 -4.14 0.82
N TRP A 102 17.99 -2.94 0.33
CA TRP A 102 16.95 -2.01 -0.14
C TRP A 102 16.20 -2.54 -1.35
N SER A 103 16.89 -3.20 -2.29
CA SER A 103 16.25 -3.85 -3.45
C SER A 103 15.27 -4.95 -3.01
N ALA A 104 15.68 -5.79 -2.07
CA ALA A 104 14.82 -6.84 -1.53
C ALA A 104 13.62 -6.27 -0.77
N LEU A 105 13.82 -5.21 0.01
CA LEU A 105 12.74 -4.51 0.70
C LEU A 105 11.77 -3.83 -0.28
N ALA A 106 12.27 -3.20 -1.34
CA ALA A 106 11.48 -2.61 -2.42
C ALA A 106 10.59 -3.67 -3.08
N LEU A 107 11.13 -4.84 -3.40
CA LEU A 107 10.34 -5.95 -3.96
C LEU A 107 9.28 -6.47 -2.96
N ALA A 108 9.60 -6.52 -1.67
CA ALA A 108 8.63 -6.89 -0.64
C ALA A 108 7.49 -5.86 -0.51
N ALA A 109 7.81 -4.57 -0.57
CA ALA A 109 6.85 -3.47 -0.59
C ALA A 109 5.97 -3.54 -1.85
N VAL A 110 6.55 -3.65 -3.04
CA VAL A 110 5.83 -3.82 -4.31
C VAL A 110 4.88 -5.00 -4.25
N PHE A 111 5.35 -6.16 -3.76
CA PHE A 111 4.50 -7.33 -3.58
C PHE A 111 3.33 -7.04 -2.63
N HIS A 112 3.60 -6.40 -1.49
CA HIS A 112 2.56 -6.01 -0.54
C HIS A 112 1.49 -5.10 -1.19
N PHE A 113 1.91 -4.06 -1.92
CA PHE A 113 1.00 -3.14 -2.61
C PHE A 113 0.14 -3.87 -3.65
N ILE A 114 0.72 -4.76 -4.46
CA ILE A 114 -0.02 -5.61 -5.42
C ILE A 114 -1.07 -6.45 -4.68
N ARG A 115 -0.67 -7.10 -3.58
CA ARG A 115 -1.54 -7.97 -2.79
C ARG A 115 -2.67 -7.21 -2.12
N GLN A 116 -2.44 -5.97 -1.71
CA GLN A 116 -3.47 -5.11 -1.15
C GLN A 116 -4.56 -4.78 -2.17
N GLN A 117 -4.19 -4.38 -3.39
CA GLN A 117 -5.16 -4.12 -4.48
C GLN A 117 -5.99 -5.37 -4.80
N TYR A 118 -5.34 -6.53 -4.86
CA TYR A 118 -6.01 -7.82 -5.01
C TYR A 118 -6.96 -8.12 -3.83
N GLY A 119 -6.52 -7.85 -2.59
CA GLY A 119 -7.31 -8.04 -1.38
C GLY A 119 -8.62 -7.24 -1.39
N PHE A 120 -8.55 -5.95 -1.75
CA PHE A 120 -9.74 -5.11 -1.92
C PHE A 120 -10.65 -5.64 -3.03
N MET A 121 -10.09 -6.05 -4.17
CA MET A 121 -10.91 -6.59 -5.26
C MET A 121 -11.66 -7.83 -4.80
N ARG A 122 -11.01 -8.73 -4.06
CA ARG A 122 -11.65 -9.93 -3.51
C ARG A 122 -12.77 -9.60 -2.51
N ILE A 123 -12.63 -8.54 -1.73
CA ILE A 123 -13.68 -8.04 -0.84
C ILE A 123 -14.87 -7.51 -1.65
N TYR A 124 -14.61 -6.72 -2.69
CA TYR A 124 -15.64 -6.17 -3.57
C TYR A 124 -16.21 -7.17 -4.59
N ALA A 125 -15.60 -8.34 -4.79
CA ALA A 125 -16.13 -9.42 -5.62
C ALA A 125 -16.74 -10.57 -4.79
N ARG A 126 -17.03 -10.35 -3.50
CA ARG A 126 -17.44 -11.42 -2.58
C ARG A 126 -18.83 -12.02 -2.84
N PHE A 127 -19.71 -11.28 -3.52
CA PHE A 127 -21.05 -11.75 -3.90
C PHE A 127 -21.09 -12.30 -5.33
N GLU A 128 -19.96 -12.26 -6.05
CA GLU A 128 -19.87 -12.78 -7.41
C GLU A 128 -19.46 -14.26 -7.41
N PRO A 129 -20.00 -15.06 -8.34
CA PRO A 129 -19.66 -16.46 -8.47
C PRO A 129 -18.17 -16.64 -8.78
N ASN A 130 -17.59 -17.74 -8.30
CA ASN A 130 -16.20 -18.06 -8.54
C ASN A 130 -16.02 -18.74 -9.92
N ASN A 131 -16.06 -17.95 -10.98
CA ASN A 131 -15.98 -18.41 -12.37
C ASN A 131 -14.89 -17.66 -13.17
N TRP A 132 -14.87 -17.85 -14.49
CA TRP A 132 -13.93 -17.17 -15.39
C TRP A 132 -14.02 -15.64 -15.34
N ASN A 133 -15.21 -15.06 -15.13
CA ASN A 133 -15.36 -13.61 -15.00
C ASN A 133 -14.53 -13.06 -13.84
N LYS A 134 -14.55 -13.76 -12.71
CA LYS A 134 -13.76 -13.38 -11.54
C LYS A 134 -12.27 -13.55 -11.79
N LYS A 135 -11.84 -14.60 -12.50
CA LYS A 135 -10.43 -14.78 -12.89
C LYS A 135 -9.94 -13.66 -13.80
N ILE A 136 -10.77 -13.18 -14.73
CA ILE A 136 -10.42 -12.02 -15.57
C ILE A 136 -10.23 -10.76 -14.71
N ASP A 137 -11.09 -10.54 -13.71
CA ASP A 137 -10.90 -9.43 -12.76
C ASP A 137 -9.60 -9.59 -11.94
N GLU A 138 -9.21 -10.81 -11.56
CA GLU A 138 -7.92 -11.08 -10.90
C GLU A 138 -6.74 -10.77 -11.81
N ILE A 139 -6.76 -11.28 -13.05
CA ILE A 139 -5.71 -11.02 -14.05
C ILE A 139 -5.59 -9.52 -14.30
N ALA A 140 -6.71 -8.79 -14.39
CA ALA A 140 -6.74 -7.35 -14.61
C ALA A 140 -6.07 -6.56 -13.47
N VAL A 141 -6.27 -6.94 -12.21
CA VAL A 141 -5.60 -6.27 -11.08
C VAL A 141 -4.10 -6.55 -11.07
N TYR A 142 -3.69 -7.79 -11.36
CA TYR A 142 -2.27 -8.10 -11.46
C TYR A 142 -1.62 -7.40 -12.65
N SER A 143 -2.25 -7.35 -13.82
CA SER A 143 -1.70 -6.63 -14.97
C SER A 143 -1.64 -5.13 -14.72
N ALA A 144 -2.63 -4.54 -14.04
CA ALA A 144 -2.64 -3.12 -13.69
C ALA A 144 -1.42 -2.69 -12.86
N THR A 145 -0.87 -3.61 -12.05
CA THR A 145 0.20 -3.32 -11.09
C THR A 145 1.57 -3.87 -11.51
N VAL A 146 1.61 -5.09 -12.07
CA VAL A 146 2.84 -5.74 -12.53
C VAL A 146 3.40 -5.08 -13.79
N TYR A 147 2.55 -4.66 -14.74
CA TYR A 147 3.04 -4.02 -15.96
C TYR A 147 3.84 -2.73 -15.66
N PRO A 148 3.33 -1.76 -14.87
CA PRO A 148 4.09 -0.56 -14.56
C PRO A 148 5.42 -0.84 -13.85
N MET A 149 5.49 -1.87 -12.99
CA MET A 149 6.75 -2.29 -12.37
C MET A 149 7.74 -2.87 -13.37
N LEU A 150 7.31 -3.79 -14.23
CA LEU A 150 8.18 -4.32 -15.28
C LEU A 150 8.66 -3.20 -16.22
N TYR A 151 7.79 -2.24 -16.51
CA TYR A 151 8.18 -1.04 -17.27
C TYR A 151 9.26 -0.24 -16.54
N TRP A 152 9.11 0.03 -15.24
CA TRP A 152 10.11 0.71 -14.42
C TRP A 152 11.43 -0.07 -14.36
N PHE A 153 11.40 -1.38 -14.16
CA PHE A 153 12.61 -2.20 -14.08
C PHE A 153 13.52 -2.11 -15.33
N LYS A 154 12.93 -1.81 -16.50
CA LYS A 154 13.70 -1.62 -17.74
C LYS A 154 13.99 -0.15 -18.05
N THR A 155 13.09 0.76 -17.69
CA THR A 155 13.17 2.17 -18.10
C THR A 155 13.59 3.06 -16.93
N PRO A 156 14.61 3.92 -17.10
CA PRO A 156 14.99 4.88 -16.06
C PRO A 156 13.78 5.72 -15.64
N ARG A 157 13.58 5.89 -14.33
CA ARG A 157 12.55 6.77 -13.74
C ARG A 157 13.22 7.90 -12.96
N ALA A 158 12.51 9.01 -12.81
CA ALA A 158 12.95 10.17 -12.05
C ALA A 158 12.69 10.05 -10.53
N PHE A 159 12.34 8.86 -10.06
CA PHE A 159 11.96 8.56 -8.69
C PHE A 159 12.45 7.18 -8.29
N THR A 160 12.52 6.96 -6.98
CA THR A 160 12.96 5.72 -6.34
C THR A 160 11.86 5.21 -5.43
N TRP A 161 11.85 3.90 -5.17
CA TRP A 161 10.99 3.32 -4.14
C TRP A 161 11.61 3.55 -2.75
N PHE A 162 12.87 3.16 -2.56
CA PHE A 162 13.62 3.46 -1.35
C PHE A 162 14.95 4.18 -1.65
N VAL A 163 15.74 3.63 -2.58
CA VAL A 163 17.07 4.18 -2.89
C VAL A 163 17.36 4.14 -4.39
N GLU A 164 18.33 4.94 -4.84
CA GLU A 164 18.80 4.91 -6.22
C GLU A 164 19.33 3.53 -6.62
N ASN A 165 19.08 3.14 -7.88
CA ASN A 165 19.60 1.93 -8.53
C ASN A 165 19.10 0.58 -7.96
N GLU A 166 18.08 0.55 -7.11
CA GLU A 166 17.52 -0.67 -6.51
C GLU A 166 16.93 -1.69 -7.52
N PHE A 167 16.67 -1.26 -8.76
CA PHE A 167 16.16 -2.13 -9.84
C PHE A 167 17.16 -2.31 -11.01
N ASP A 168 18.39 -1.82 -10.88
CA ASP A 168 19.35 -1.77 -11.99
C ASP A 168 19.79 -3.14 -12.51
N TRP A 169 19.72 -4.16 -11.67
CA TRP A 169 20.05 -5.54 -12.01
C TRP A 169 19.17 -6.12 -13.13
N LEU A 170 17.98 -5.57 -13.40
CA LEU A 170 17.10 -5.97 -14.51
C LEU A 170 17.37 -5.22 -15.83
N LYS A 171 18.17 -4.15 -15.83
CA LYS A 171 18.45 -3.34 -17.03
C LYS A 171 19.18 -4.14 -18.10
N ASN A 172 19.93 -5.18 -17.72
CA ASN A 172 20.72 -6.03 -18.62
C ASN A 172 19.88 -7.02 -19.45
N LEU A 173 18.59 -7.18 -19.15
CA LEU A 173 17.73 -8.08 -19.93
C LEU A 173 17.45 -7.52 -21.34
N PRO A 174 17.18 -8.38 -22.34
CA PRO A 174 16.69 -7.94 -23.65
C PRO A 174 15.46 -7.04 -23.52
N ASP A 175 15.26 -6.11 -24.46
CA ASP A 175 14.12 -5.20 -24.40
C ASP A 175 12.79 -5.94 -24.55
N TYR A 176 12.04 -6.01 -23.45
CA TYR A 176 10.73 -6.64 -23.35
C TYR A 176 9.58 -5.64 -23.31
N THR A 177 9.87 -4.32 -23.32
CA THR A 177 8.88 -3.27 -23.05
C THR A 177 7.70 -3.33 -24.02
N ARG A 178 7.98 -3.44 -25.33
CA ARG A 178 6.93 -3.54 -26.36
C ARG A 178 6.02 -4.74 -26.15
N LEU A 179 6.59 -5.90 -25.81
CA LEU A 179 5.82 -7.13 -25.58
C LEU A 179 4.88 -6.97 -24.39
N ILE A 180 5.40 -6.49 -23.25
CA ILE A 180 4.58 -6.32 -22.04
C ILE A 180 3.50 -5.25 -22.22
N THR A 181 3.75 -4.20 -23.01
CA THR A 181 2.74 -3.17 -23.34
C THR A 181 1.60 -3.75 -24.17
N VAL A 182 1.91 -4.60 -25.16
CA VAL A 182 0.87 -5.29 -25.94
C VAL A 182 0.04 -6.22 -25.06
N ILE A 183 0.70 -7.01 -24.20
CA ILE A 183 0.00 -7.92 -23.26
C ILE A 183 -0.90 -7.12 -22.31
N TYR A 184 -0.39 -6.02 -21.74
CA TYR A 184 -1.14 -5.13 -20.87
C TYR A 184 -2.38 -4.55 -21.56
N ALA A 185 -2.23 -4.03 -22.79
CA ALA A 185 -3.34 -3.50 -23.56
C ALA A 185 -4.39 -4.57 -23.86
N VAL A 186 -3.97 -5.78 -24.25
CA VAL A 186 -4.89 -6.91 -24.51
C VAL A 186 -5.68 -7.28 -23.24
N ILE A 187 -5.01 -7.42 -22.09
CA ILE A 187 -5.68 -7.76 -20.83
C ILE A 187 -6.69 -6.66 -20.44
N LEU A 188 -6.30 -5.39 -20.55
CA LEU A 188 -7.19 -4.26 -20.27
C LEU A 188 -8.41 -4.27 -21.19
N THR A 189 -8.22 -4.43 -22.50
CA THR A 189 -9.31 -4.51 -23.48
C THR A 189 -10.24 -5.70 -23.19
N VAL A 190 -9.70 -6.88 -22.90
CA VAL A 190 -10.49 -8.06 -22.54
C VAL A 190 -11.32 -7.79 -21.28
N TRP A 191 -10.72 -7.18 -20.26
CA TRP A 191 -11.42 -6.84 -19.02
C TRP A 191 -12.56 -5.81 -19.24
N ILE A 192 -12.32 -4.78 -20.06
CA ILE A 192 -13.34 -3.79 -20.43
C ILE A 192 -14.49 -4.47 -21.17
N LEU A 193 -14.19 -5.23 -22.24
CA LEU A 193 -15.20 -5.91 -23.06
C LEU A 193 -16.02 -6.89 -22.23
N LYS A 194 -15.36 -7.68 -21.36
CA LYS A 194 -16.02 -8.58 -20.41
C LYS A 194 -16.95 -7.81 -19.49
N THR A 195 -16.49 -6.70 -18.91
CA THR A 195 -17.29 -5.90 -17.96
C THR A 195 -18.52 -5.30 -18.64
N VAL A 196 -18.36 -4.76 -19.84
CA VAL A 196 -19.46 -4.22 -20.66
C VAL A 196 -20.46 -5.32 -21.04
N PHE A 197 -19.98 -6.47 -21.52
CA PHE A 197 -20.82 -7.61 -21.86
C PHE A 197 -21.60 -8.15 -20.65
N GLU A 198 -20.97 -8.22 -19.48
CA GLU A 198 -21.61 -8.67 -18.23
C GLU A 198 -22.76 -7.73 -17.82
N VAL A 199 -22.57 -6.41 -17.97
CA VAL A 199 -23.61 -5.41 -17.70
C VAL A 199 -24.78 -5.58 -18.67
N PHE A 200 -24.52 -5.70 -19.97
CA PHE A 200 -25.59 -5.88 -20.97
C PHE A 200 -26.35 -7.19 -20.78
N LYS A 201 -25.66 -8.30 -20.49
CA LYS A 201 -26.28 -9.62 -20.36
C LYS A 201 -27.10 -9.76 -19.07
N THR A 202 -26.64 -9.17 -17.97
CA THR A 202 -27.23 -9.43 -16.64
C THR A 202 -28.02 -8.24 -16.08
N GLY A 203 -27.89 -7.05 -16.67
CA GLY A 203 -28.42 -5.80 -16.13
C GLY A 203 -27.82 -5.40 -14.78
N LYS A 204 -26.71 -6.02 -14.36
CA LYS A 204 -26.07 -5.82 -13.05
C LYS A 204 -24.66 -5.29 -13.25
N PHE A 205 -24.33 -4.22 -12.52
CA PHE A 205 -23.00 -3.63 -12.51
C PHE A 205 -22.45 -3.60 -11.08
N ASN A 206 -21.27 -4.16 -10.84
CA ASN A 206 -20.60 -4.11 -9.54
C ASN A 206 -19.71 -2.86 -9.46
N ILE A 207 -20.32 -1.76 -9.00
CA ILE A 207 -19.69 -0.44 -8.94
C ILE A 207 -18.36 -0.46 -8.18
N PRO A 208 -18.28 -0.94 -6.92
CA PRO A 208 -17.05 -0.82 -6.16
C PRO A 208 -15.91 -1.69 -6.72
N LYS A 209 -16.21 -2.88 -7.24
CA LYS A 209 -15.18 -3.72 -7.88
C LYS A 209 -14.62 -3.03 -9.12
N THR A 210 -15.49 -2.54 -10.00
CA THR A 210 -15.04 -1.90 -11.24
C THR A 210 -14.31 -0.59 -10.97
N ALA A 211 -14.79 0.22 -10.03
CA ALA A 211 -14.11 1.45 -9.61
C ALA A 211 -12.71 1.16 -9.03
N LEU A 212 -12.57 0.12 -8.20
CA LEU A 212 -11.27 -0.28 -7.69
C LEU A 212 -10.32 -0.66 -8.83
N ILE A 213 -10.71 -1.59 -9.71
CA ILE A 213 -9.84 -2.07 -10.80
C ILE A 213 -9.44 -0.92 -11.73
N ALA A 214 -10.40 -0.07 -12.11
CA ALA A 214 -10.12 1.11 -12.93
C ALA A 214 -9.19 2.09 -12.21
N GLY A 215 -9.42 2.34 -10.92
CA GLY A 215 -8.57 3.18 -10.09
C GLY A 215 -7.14 2.64 -10.00
N THR A 216 -6.97 1.32 -9.84
CA THR A 216 -5.66 0.66 -9.84
C THR A 216 -4.95 0.84 -11.18
N TYR A 217 -5.63 0.64 -12.31
CA TYR A 217 -5.05 0.88 -13.64
C TYR A 217 -4.58 2.32 -13.79
N LEU A 218 -5.42 3.28 -13.40
CA LEU A 218 -5.11 4.70 -13.52
C LEU A 218 -3.94 5.10 -12.60
N SER A 219 -4.00 4.79 -11.31
CA SER A 219 -2.97 5.26 -10.38
C SER A 219 -1.60 4.68 -10.68
N TRP A 220 -1.50 3.40 -11.01
CA TRP A 220 -0.22 2.76 -11.32
C TRP A 220 0.34 3.20 -12.67
N TYR A 221 -0.51 3.28 -13.71
CA TYR A 221 -0.05 3.71 -15.03
C TYR A 221 0.40 5.18 -15.01
N PHE A 222 -0.41 6.08 -14.45
CA PHE A 222 -0.08 7.49 -14.42
C PHE A 222 1.05 7.79 -13.43
N GLY A 223 1.08 7.12 -12.29
CA GLY A 223 2.13 7.28 -11.27
C GLY A 223 3.50 6.81 -11.74
N ILE A 224 3.58 5.69 -12.48
CA ILE A 224 4.88 5.07 -12.81
C ILE A 224 5.28 5.26 -14.27
N VAL A 225 4.34 5.11 -15.21
CA VAL A 225 4.64 5.06 -16.65
C VAL A 225 4.56 6.44 -17.29
N TYR A 226 3.44 7.16 -17.09
CA TYR A 226 3.12 8.37 -17.87
C TYR A 226 3.88 9.62 -17.40
N PHE A 227 3.76 10.02 -16.13
CA PHE A 227 4.26 11.32 -15.66
C PHE A 227 5.77 11.35 -15.39
N ASN A 228 6.36 10.21 -15.04
CA ASN A 228 7.77 10.11 -14.68
C ASN A 228 8.26 11.21 -13.71
N ASN A 229 7.51 11.43 -12.62
CA ASN A 229 7.74 12.50 -11.65
C ASN A 229 7.55 11.96 -10.22
N ASP A 230 8.45 12.30 -9.31
CA ASP A 230 8.52 11.73 -7.96
C ASP A 230 7.31 12.09 -7.10
N LEU A 231 6.96 13.38 -7.04
CA LEU A 231 5.82 13.81 -6.26
C LEU A 231 4.50 13.22 -6.80
N VAL A 232 4.34 13.13 -8.12
CA VAL A 232 3.16 12.49 -8.75
C VAL A 232 3.10 10.99 -8.45
N PHE A 233 4.22 10.28 -8.54
CA PHE A 233 4.33 8.89 -8.16
C PHE A 233 3.91 8.71 -6.69
N THR A 234 4.46 9.51 -5.79
CA THR A 234 4.16 9.49 -4.36
C THR A 234 2.68 9.77 -4.10
N PHE A 235 2.10 10.81 -4.69
CA PHE A 235 0.67 11.11 -4.55
C PHE A 235 -0.24 9.94 -4.94
N LEU A 236 -0.01 9.39 -6.15
CA LEU A 236 -0.86 8.33 -6.67
C LEU A 236 -0.63 7.01 -5.96
N ASN A 237 0.60 6.68 -5.61
CA ASN A 237 0.93 5.43 -4.95
C ASN A 237 0.52 5.48 -3.47
N VAL A 238 1.01 6.46 -2.72
CA VAL A 238 0.84 6.55 -1.27
C VAL A 238 -0.62 6.75 -0.88
N ILE A 239 -1.29 7.72 -1.47
CA ILE A 239 -2.67 8.02 -1.04
C ILE A 239 -3.65 6.94 -1.51
N SER A 240 -3.46 6.36 -2.71
CA SER A 240 -4.35 5.35 -3.26
C SER A 240 -4.23 3.98 -2.59
N HIS A 241 -3.30 3.80 -1.65
CA HIS A 241 -3.20 2.58 -0.85
C HIS A 241 -3.30 2.87 0.66
N GLY A 242 -2.62 3.89 1.17
CA GLY A 242 -2.53 4.20 2.60
C GLY A 242 -3.88 4.61 3.18
N ILE A 243 -4.57 5.58 2.55
CA ILE A 243 -5.90 6.02 3.02
C ILE A 243 -6.91 4.85 2.96
N PRO A 244 -7.04 4.10 1.84
CA PRO A 244 -7.88 2.91 1.80
C PRO A 244 -7.60 1.89 2.91
N TYR A 245 -6.32 1.65 3.23
CA TYR A 245 -5.94 0.71 4.28
C TYR A 245 -6.34 1.20 5.67
N ILE A 246 -5.99 2.44 6.02
CA ILE A 246 -6.37 3.08 7.28
C ILE A 246 -7.90 3.02 7.46
N ALA A 247 -8.65 3.35 6.40
CA ALA A 247 -10.09 3.29 6.39
C ALA A 247 -10.62 1.86 6.58
N LEU A 248 -10.03 0.87 5.89
CA LEU A 248 -10.40 -0.54 6.04
C LEU A 248 -10.23 -1.03 7.48
N VAL A 249 -9.08 -0.73 8.10
CA VAL A 249 -8.79 -1.09 9.49
C VAL A 249 -9.78 -0.43 10.43
N TYR A 250 -9.96 0.89 10.33
CA TYR A 250 -10.90 1.61 11.20
C TYR A 250 -12.33 1.07 11.06
N ILE A 251 -12.81 0.86 9.83
CA ILE A 251 -14.14 0.34 9.57
C ILE A 251 -14.33 -1.06 10.20
N ARG A 252 -13.42 -2.00 9.91
CA ARG A 252 -13.59 -3.39 10.32
C ARG A 252 -13.28 -3.64 11.78
N GLU A 253 -12.25 -2.99 12.29
CA GLU A 253 -11.75 -3.27 13.63
C GLU A 253 -12.37 -2.36 14.67
N ILE A 254 -12.80 -1.15 14.33
CA ILE A 254 -13.41 -0.21 15.28
C ILE A 254 -14.91 -0.03 15.03
N ARG A 255 -15.31 0.34 13.82
CA ARG A 255 -16.71 0.74 13.55
C ARG A 255 -17.69 -0.43 13.59
N GLN A 256 -17.33 -1.56 12.98
CA GLN A 256 -18.22 -2.71 12.79
C GLN A 256 -18.26 -3.69 13.98
N LYS A 257 -17.19 -3.78 14.78
CA LYS A 257 -17.20 -4.60 16.00
C LYS A 257 -18.16 -4.05 17.03
N GLU A 258 -18.73 -4.87 17.88
CA GLU A 258 -19.58 -4.40 18.98
C GLU A 258 -18.75 -3.82 20.14
N LYS A 259 -19.35 -2.95 20.98
CA LYS A 259 -18.61 -2.32 22.10
C LYS A 259 -18.02 -3.35 23.07
N HIS A 260 -18.76 -4.43 23.33
CA HIS A 260 -18.31 -5.50 24.22
C HIS A 260 -17.07 -6.24 23.67
N GLN A 261 -16.91 -6.30 22.34
CA GLN A 261 -15.76 -6.96 21.68
C GLN A 261 -14.51 -6.09 21.64
N LEU A 262 -14.66 -4.78 21.82
CA LEU A 262 -13.59 -3.80 21.71
C LEU A 262 -12.85 -3.55 23.03
N GLU A 263 -13.47 -3.87 24.17
CA GLU A 263 -12.93 -3.56 25.49
C GLU A 263 -12.45 -2.09 25.55
N ARG A 264 -11.15 -1.87 25.79
CA ARG A 264 -10.51 -0.54 25.84
C ARG A 264 -10.50 0.20 24.50
N LEU A 265 -10.56 -0.52 23.37
CA LEU A 265 -10.62 0.09 22.04
C LEU A 265 -11.98 0.73 21.74
N SER A 266 -12.97 0.58 22.62
CA SER A 266 -14.29 1.20 22.45
C SER A 266 -14.24 2.74 22.47
N VAL A 267 -13.19 3.34 23.05
CA VAL A 267 -12.96 4.80 23.06
C VAL A 267 -12.87 5.36 21.63
N PHE A 268 -12.27 4.59 20.71
CA PHE A 268 -12.07 4.98 19.31
C PHE A 268 -13.36 5.03 18.46
N LYS A 269 -14.50 4.55 18.98
CA LYS A 269 -15.77 4.56 18.24
C LYS A 269 -16.49 5.92 18.22
N SER A 270 -16.20 6.78 19.19
CA SER A 270 -16.81 8.10 19.30
C SER A 270 -16.30 9.03 18.20
N VAL A 271 -16.94 10.19 18.01
CA VAL A 271 -16.44 11.20 17.05
C VAL A 271 -15.03 11.67 17.43
N LEU A 272 -14.81 11.95 18.72
CA LEU A 272 -13.46 12.23 19.26
C LEU A 272 -12.53 11.02 19.12
N GLY A 273 -13.08 9.81 19.17
CA GLY A 273 -12.35 8.56 18.98
C GLY A 273 -11.71 8.41 17.59
N ILE A 274 -12.30 9.01 16.55
CA ILE A 274 -11.68 9.05 15.21
C ILE A 274 -10.39 9.87 15.27
N PHE A 275 -10.44 11.07 15.87
CA PHE A 275 -9.26 11.92 16.01
C PHE A 275 -8.19 11.27 16.90
N LEU A 276 -8.60 10.54 17.95
CA LEU A 276 -7.66 9.76 18.76
C LEU A 276 -7.02 8.62 17.96
N PHE A 277 -7.79 7.91 17.12
CA PHE A 277 -7.27 6.85 16.26
C PHE A 277 -6.21 7.41 15.30
N ILE A 278 -6.51 8.54 14.64
CA ILE A 278 -5.58 9.24 13.77
C ILE A 278 -4.36 9.74 14.56
N GLY A 279 -4.57 10.38 15.71
CA GLY A 279 -3.48 10.88 16.55
C GLY A 279 -2.52 9.78 17.02
N VAL A 280 -3.02 8.58 17.31
CA VAL A 280 -2.18 7.43 17.69
C VAL A 280 -1.32 6.98 16.51
N ILE A 281 -1.90 6.76 15.32
CA ILE A 281 -1.10 6.30 14.17
C ILE A 281 -0.10 7.35 13.71
N LEU A 282 -0.47 8.64 13.76
CA LEU A 282 0.42 9.75 13.43
C LEU A 282 1.55 9.89 14.45
N GLY A 283 1.25 9.71 15.75
CA GLY A 283 2.26 9.77 16.80
C GLY A 283 3.35 8.70 16.64
N PHE A 284 2.94 7.47 16.31
CA PHE A 284 3.91 6.40 16.02
C PHE A 284 4.68 6.65 14.72
N ALA A 285 4.01 7.07 13.65
CA ALA A 285 4.67 7.34 12.38
C ALA A 285 5.68 8.47 12.48
N PHE A 286 5.30 9.57 13.14
CA PHE A 286 6.21 10.68 13.39
C PHE A 286 7.40 10.25 14.24
N PHE A 287 7.18 9.43 15.26
CA PHE A 287 8.27 8.90 16.07
C PHE A 287 9.23 8.01 15.26
N GLU A 288 8.71 7.11 14.44
CA GLU A 288 9.54 6.27 13.55
C GLU A 288 10.36 7.12 12.57
N GLU A 289 9.73 8.09 11.91
CA GLU A 289 10.40 8.91 10.91
C GLU A 289 11.44 9.86 11.52
N VAL A 290 11.19 10.36 12.75
CA VAL A 290 12.23 11.09 13.49
C VAL A 290 13.43 10.20 13.79
N LEU A 291 13.23 8.91 14.12
CA LEU A 291 14.35 7.98 14.31
C LEU A 291 15.11 7.76 13.00
N TRP A 292 14.43 7.61 11.88
CA TRP A 292 15.05 7.49 10.56
C TRP A 292 15.87 8.73 10.18
N GLU A 293 15.29 9.92 10.31
CA GLU A 293 15.95 11.20 10.03
C GLU A 293 17.20 11.39 10.89
N VAL A 294 17.09 11.19 12.20
CA VAL A 294 18.18 11.48 13.13
C VAL A 294 19.31 10.43 13.07
N LEU A 295 18.97 9.17 12.82
CA LEU A 295 19.94 8.07 12.93
C LEU A 295 20.51 7.60 11.60
N VAL A 296 19.83 7.86 10.48
CA VAL A 296 20.20 7.32 9.17
C VAL A 296 20.24 8.40 8.09
N TRP A 297 19.13 9.08 7.81
CA TRP A 297 18.99 9.90 6.59
C TRP A 297 19.63 11.28 6.70
N ASN A 298 19.36 11.99 7.80
CA ASN A 298 19.78 13.39 8.00
C ASN A 298 19.42 14.30 6.81
N GLU A 299 18.26 14.09 6.18
CA GLU A 299 17.85 14.79 4.95
C GLU A 299 17.13 16.10 5.26
N HIS A 300 16.17 16.06 6.20
CA HIS A 300 15.33 17.20 6.53
C HIS A 300 15.82 17.96 7.75
N PHE A 301 16.39 17.24 8.72
CA PHE A 301 17.02 17.80 9.91
C PHE A 301 18.03 16.81 10.52
N SER A 302 19.03 17.32 11.23
CA SER A 302 20.12 16.54 11.85
C SER A 302 20.29 16.95 13.32
N LEU A 303 20.71 15.99 14.15
CA LEU A 303 21.15 16.22 15.54
C LEU A 303 22.64 15.87 15.75
N ASP A 304 23.43 15.83 14.68
CA ASP A 304 24.88 15.54 14.66
C ASP A 304 25.31 14.21 15.32
N PHE A 305 24.44 13.19 15.32
CA PHE A 305 24.79 11.85 15.78
C PHE A 305 25.57 11.08 14.72
N HIS A 306 26.83 10.77 15.01
CA HIS A 306 27.66 9.94 14.14
C HIS A 306 27.52 8.46 14.53
N ILE A 307 26.76 7.71 13.75
CA ILE A 307 26.62 6.26 13.92
C ILE A 307 27.60 5.55 12.99
N SER A 308 28.42 4.65 13.55
CA SER A 308 29.37 3.89 12.74
C SER A 308 28.67 2.89 11.81
N GLU A 309 29.27 2.60 10.65
CA GLU A 309 28.75 1.62 9.69
C GLU A 309 28.51 0.24 10.33
N ASN A 310 29.38 -0.14 11.28
CA ASN A 310 29.26 -1.38 12.05
C ASN A 310 27.98 -1.46 12.90
N VAL A 311 27.39 -0.33 13.27
CA VAL A 311 26.11 -0.26 14.00
C VAL A 311 24.95 -0.14 13.00
N LEU A 312 25.13 0.58 11.88
CA LEU A 312 24.10 0.75 10.85
C LEU A 312 23.60 -0.60 10.30
N GLN A 313 24.48 -1.60 10.15
CA GLN A 313 24.10 -2.95 9.71
C GLN A 313 23.09 -3.67 10.63
N PHE A 314 22.94 -3.23 11.88
CA PHE A 314 21.94 -3.75 12.82
C PHE A 314 20.79 -2.78 13.01
N LEU A 315 21.09 -1.48 13.00
CA LEU A 315 20.13 -0.41 13.21
C LEU A 315 19.15 -0.28 12.05
N VAL A 316 19.62 -0.27 10.81
CA VAL A 316 18.76 -0.15 9.61
C VAL A 316 17.77 -1.33 9.54
N PRO A 317 18.19 -2.60 9.66
CA PRO A 317 17.24 -3.71 9.76
C PRO A 317 16.26 -3.61 10.92
N MET A 318 16.68 -3.04 12.06
CA MET A 318 15.80 -2.84 13.22
C MET A 318 14.72 -1.79 12.94
N LEU A 319 15.10 -0.67 12.33
CA LEU A 319 14.17 0.40 11.97
C LEU A 319 13.18 -0.03 10.88
N VAL A 320 13.53 -0.99 10.02
CA VAL A 320 12.62 -1.55 9.00
C VAL A 320 11.60 -2.54 9.58
N VAL A 321 11.79 -3.04 10.81
CA VAL A 321 10.92 -4.07 11.40
C VAL A 321 9.43 -3.71 11.36
N PRO A 322 8.97 -2.50 11.73
CA PRO A 322 7.55 -2.15 11.66
C PRO A 322 6.98 -2.32 10.24
N GLN A 323 7.68 -1.77 9.25
CA GLN A 323 7.29 -1.79 7.85
C GLN A 323 7.27 -3.21 7.27
N LEU A 324 8.36 -3.97 7.41
CA LEU A 324 8.44 -5.33 6.88
C LEU A 324 7.48 -6.28 7.62
N SER A 325 7.30 -6.11 8.94
CA SER A 325 6.31 -6.88 9.70
C SER A 325 4.91 -6.62 9.19
N HIS A 326 4.58 -5.36 8.91
CA HIS A 326 3.30 -5.00 8.33
C HIS A 326 3.08 -5.70 6.97
N TYR A 327 4.06 -5.62 6.06
CA TYR A 327 3.97 -6.27 4.74
C TYR A 327 3.69 -7.76 4.84
N LEU A 328 4.39 -8.45 5.74
CA LEU A 328 4.25 -9.88 5.96
C LEU A 328 2.95 -10.24 6.67
N LEU A 329 2.60 -9.53 7.76
CA LEU A 329 1.40 -9.81 8.56
C LEU A 329 0.12 -9.62 7.76
N ASP A 330 0.08 -8.65 6.84
CA ASP A 330 -1.12 -8.35 6.04
C ASP A 330 -1.61 -9.59 5.27
N GLY A 331 -0.67 -10.41 4.80
CA GLY A 331 -0.94 -11.69 4.13
C GLY A 331 -1.60 -12.76 5.02
N PHE A 332 -1.66 -12.58 6.33
CA PHE A 332 -2.23 -13.54 7.29
C PHE A 332 -3.45 -12.99 8.03
N ILE A 333 -3.43 -11.72 8.43
CA ILE A 333 -4.44 -11.15 9.33
C ILE A 333 -5.82 -10.97 8.68
N TRP A 334 -5.87 -10.88 7.34
CA TRP A 334 -7.12 -10.76 6.58
C TRP A 334 -7.70 -12.07 6.07
N LYS A 335 -6.96 -13.19 6.21
CA LYS A 335 -7.46 -14.51 5.82
C LYS A 335 -8.59 -14.91 6.76
N LYS A 336 -9.73 -15.32 6.19
CA LYS A 336 -10.79 -15.95 6.98
C LYS A 336 -10.28 -17.28 7.53
N PRO A 337 -10.55 -17.63 8.80
CA PRO A 337 -10.26 -18.96 9.30
C PRO A 337 -10.96 -19.99 8.41
N LYS A 338 -10.22 -21.00 7.95
CA LYS A 338 -10.85 -22.16 7.32
C LYS A 338 -11.80 -22.74 8.37
N LYS A 339 -13.09 -22.85 8.05
CA LYS A 339 -13.99 -23.69 8.86
C LYS A 339 -13.39 -25.09 8.78
N VAL A 340 -12.88 -25.60 9.89
CA VAL A 340 -12.60 -27.02 10.01
C VAL A 340 -13.98 -27.66 9.95
N SER A 341 -14.25 -28.36 8.84
CA SER A 341 -15.48 -29.11 8.61
C SER A 341 -15.55 -30.31 9.54
#